data_AF-A0A7Y2L3H4-F1
#
_entry.id   AF-A0A7Y2L3H4-F1
#
_cell.length_a   1.000
_cell.length_b   1.000
_cell.length_c   1.000
_cell.angle_alpha   90.00
_cell.angle_beta   90.00
_cell.angle_gamma   90.00
#
_symmetry.space_group_name_H-M   'P 1'
#
loop_
_entity.id
_entity.type
_entity.pdbx_description
1 polymer ?
#
loop_
_entity_poly.entity_id
_entity_poly.type
_entity_poly.pdbx_seq_one_letter_code
_entity_poly.pdbx_strand_id
1 'polypeptide(L)'
;MNRTIPEPDLDYLQRVLLEMLAIPSPTGFTDTIVRYVAERLDELGIPFELTRRGTLRATLKGQKNSPDRAVSAHLDTIGASVRAIKDNGRLILAPVGCWSSRFAEGSRVSLFTDNGVIRGSVLPLMASGHAFNTGVDELPISWDHIELRLDAYCATRADCDSLGVNIGDYVAFDPLPEFTESGHISARHLDDKAGVAALLAALKAIVDSGVQPLIDCHPLFTITEETGSGAAAALPWDVSEFVGIDIAPVAPGQYQS
;
A
#
# COMPACT_ATOMS: atom_id res chain seq x y z
N MET A 1 -15.47 -37.79 4.45
CA MET A 1 -15.30 -36.84 5.57
C MET A 1 -15.80 -35.49 5.09
N ASN A 2 -16.78 -34.88 5.74
CA ASN A 2 -17.18 -33.51 5.42
C ASN A 2 -16.01 -32.59 5.81
N ARG A 3 -15.27 -32.10 4.81
CA ARG A 3 -14.23 -31.11 5.02
C ARG A 3 -14.92 -29.78 5.27
N THR A 4 -14.76 -29.23 6.46
CA THR A 4 -15.27 -27.90 6.84
C THR A 4 -14.11 -26.92 6.79
N ILE A 5 -14.35 -25.73 6.26
CA ILE A 5 -13.36 -24.64 6.27
C ILE A 5 -13.21 -24.20 7.73
N PRO A 6 -11.99 -24.18 8.29
CA PRO A 6 -11.76 -23.69 9.65
C PRO A 6 -11.99 -22.18 9.74
N GLU A 7 -12.13 -21.68 10.96
CA GLU A 7 -12.06 -20.23 11.20
C GLU A 7 -10.71 -19.68 10.68
N PRO A 8 -10.68 -18.44 10.16
CA PRO A 8 -9.44 -17.81 9.72
C PRO A 8 -8.39 -17.75 10.84
N ASP A 9 -7.15 -18.07 10.49
CA ASP A 9 -5.99 -17.97 11.37
C ASP A 9 -5.64 -16.48 11.60
N LEU A 10 -6.11 -15.93 12.72
CA LEU A 10 -5.94 -14.52 13.05
C LEU A 10 -4.47 -14.15 13.35
N ASP A 11 -3.69 -15.09 13.88
CA ASP A 11 -2.26 -14.88 14.14
C ASP A 11 -1.50 -14.76 12.82
N TYR A 12 -1.82 -15.64 11.84
CA TYR A 12 -1.31 -15.53 10.48
C TYR A 12 -1.69 -14.19 9.84
N LEU A 13 -2.97 -13.78 9.95
CA LEU A 13 -3.45 -12.52 9.40
C LEU A 13 -2.69 -11.32 9.97
N GLN A 14 -2.60 -11.22 11.30
CA GLN A 14 -1.93 -10.10 11.97
C GLN A 14 -0.45 -10.05 11.62
N ARG A 15 0.23 -11.21 11.58
CA ARG A 15 1.64 -11.30 11.17
C ARG A 15 1.83 -10.82 9.74
N VAL A 16 1.05 -11.34 8.79
CA VAL A 16 1.14 -10.97 7.38
C VAL A 16 0.85 -9.48 7.18
N LEU A 17 -0.16 -8.94 7.87
CA LEU A 17 -0.47 -7.52 7.83
C LEU A 17 0.69 -6.68 8.35
N LEU A 18 1.27 -7.03 9.50
CA LEU A 18 2.40 -6.30 10.07
C LEU A 18 3.64 -6.33 9.15
N GLU A 19 3.95 -7.48 8.56
CA GLU A 19 5.02 -7.64 7.58
C GLU A 19 4.77 -6.78 6.33
N MET A 20 3.56 -6.79 5.78
CA MET A 20 3.22 -5.97 4.61
C MET A 20 3.23 -4.47 4.91
N LEU A 21 2.73 -4.04 6.08
CA LEU A 21 2.77 -2.63 6.48
C LEU A 21 4.20 -2.09 6.50
N ALA A 22 5.17 -2.93 6.91
CA ALA A 22 6.59 -2.59 6.90
C ALA A 22 7.22 -2.50 5.50
N ILE A 23 6.53 -2.95 4.44
CA ILE A 23 7.02 -2.91 3.05
C ILE A 23 6.44 -1.68 2.32
N PRO A 24 7.27 -0.69 1.98
CA PRO A 24 6.86 0.45 1.17
C PRO A 24 6.36 0.03 -0.20
N SER A 25 5.20 0.55 -0.59
CA SER A 25 4.51 0.19 -1.83
C SER A 25 3.71 1.34 -2.48
N PRO A 26 4.21 2.60 -2.54
CA PRO A 26 3.52 3.62 -3.33
C PRO A 26 3.22 3.14 -4.76
N THR A 27 2.11 3.54 -5.36
CA THR A 27 1.78 3.14 -6.73
C THR A 27 2.93 3.39 -7.71
N GLY A 28 3.34 2.33 -8.41
CA GLY A 28 4.51 2.32 -9.30
C GLY A 28 5.84 1.92 -8.63
N PHE A 29 5.85 1.70 -7.32
CA PHE A 29 6.96 1.17 -6.52
C PHE A 29 6.52 -0.09 -5.74
N THR A 30 5.97 -1.08 -6.44
CA THR A 30 5.29 -2.23 -5.82
C THR A 30 6.03 -3.56 -5.93
N ASP A 31 7.18 -3.61 -6.60
CA ASP A 31 7.90 -4.87 -6.86
C ASP A 31 8.21 -5.67 -5.59
N THR A 32 8.59 -4.99 -4.51
CA THR A 32 8.91 -5.63 -3.22
C THR A 32 7.69 -6.27 -2.57
N ILE A 33 6.54 -5.58 -2.57
CA ILE A 33 5.30 -6.13 -1.98
C ILE A 33 4.72 -7.24 -2.85
N VAL A 34 4.81 -7.10 -4.18
CA VAL A 34 4.42 -8.14 -5.13
C VAL A 34 5.23 -9.41 -4.89
N ARG A 35 6.56 -9.28 -4.77
CA ARG A 35 7.42 -10.42 -4.46
C ARG A 35 7.06 -11.07 -3.13
N TYR A 36 6.82 -10.28 -2.09
CA TYR A 36 6.41 -10.79 -0.78
C TYR A 36 5.10 -11.60 -0.87
N VAL A 37 4.08 -11.10 -1.57
CA VAL A 37 2.80 -11.82 -1.74
C VAL A 37 2.97 -13.07 -2.60
N ALA A 38 3.81 -13.02 -3.64
CA ALA A 38 4.16 -14.21 -4.43
C ALA A 38 4.78 -15.31 -3.56
N GLU A 39 5.72 -14.96 -2.67
CA GLU A 39 6.33 -15.91 -1.72
C GLU A 39 5.30 -16.51 -0.76
N ARG A 40 4.32 -15.72 -0.28
CA ARG A 40 3.20 -16.24 0.52
C ARG A 40 2.29 -17.19 -0.27
N LEU A 41 2.03 -16.92 -1.55
CA LEU A 41 1.25 -17.81 -2.41
C LEU A 41 1.98 -19.13 -2.68
N ASP A 42 3.31 -19.08 -2.90
CA ASP A 42 4.16 -20.27 -3.04
C ASP A 42 4.14 -21.13 -1.77
N GLU A 43 4.23 -20.53 -0.59
CA GLU A 43 4.13 -21.22 0.70
C GLU A 43 2.78 -21.93 0.89
N LEU A 44 1.71 -21.34 0.37
CA LEU A 44 0.37 -21.95 0.35
C LEU A 44 0.19 -22.99 -0.76
N GLY A 45 1.16 -23.14 -1.66
CA GLY A 45 1.07 -24.04 -2.82
C GLY A 45 0.04 -23.60 -3.85
N ILE A 46 -0.28 -22.31 -3.92
CA ILE A 46 -1.26 -21.75 -4.86
C ILE A 46 -0.51 -21.24 -6.10
N PRO A 47 -0.74 -21.83 -7.29
CA PRO A 47 -0.07 -21.36 -8.50
C PRO A 47 -0.56 -19.95 -8.86
N PHE A 48 0.36 -19.12 -9.32
CA PHE A 48 0.07 -17.77 -9.80
C PHE A 48 0.87 -17.44 -11.04
N GLU A 49 0.43 -16.39 -11.72
CA GLU A 49 1.19 -15.71 -12.75
C GLU A 49 1.34 -14.22 -12.42
N LEU A 50 2.43 -13.63 -12.89
CA LEU A 50 2.62 -12.19 -12.86
C LEU A 50 2.26 -11.63 -14.24
N THR A 51 1.26 -10.76 -14.28
CA THR A 51 0.89 -10.07 -15.53
C THR A 51 1.98 -9.07 -15.93
N ARG A 52 2.01 -8.66 -17.20
CA ARG A 52 2.97 -7.63 -17.69
C ARG A 52 2.85 -6.28 -16.96
N ARG A 53 1.72 -6.03 -16.31
CA ARG A 53 1.45 -4.82 -15.53
C ARG A 53 1.72 -5.00 -14.03
N GLY A 54 2.28 -6.13 -13.59
CA GLY A 54 2.68 -6.34 -12.20
C GLY A 54 1.58 -6.90 -11.28
N THR A 55 0.34 -7.10 -11.76
CA THR A 55 -0.72 -7.79 -10.99
C THR A 55 -0.38 -9.27 -10.85
N LEU A 56 -0.50 -9.81 -9.64
CA LEU A 56 -0.49 -11.26 -9.41
C LEU A 56 -1.89 -11.81 -9.64
N ARG A 57 -1.97 -12.87 -10.46
CA ARG A 57 -3.19 -13.65 -10.66
C ARG A 57 -2.95 -15.06 -10.15
N ALA A 58 -3.44 -15.34 -8.95
CA ALA A 58 -3.45 -16.68 -8.39
C ALA A 58 -4.59 -17.52 -8.98
N THR A 59 -4.50 -18.84 -8.88
CA THR A 59 -5.56 -19.76 -9.31
C THR A 59 -5.78 -20.83 -8.27
N LEU A 60 -6.94 -20.79 -7.61
CA LEU A 60 -7.43 -21.85 -6.77
C LEU A 60 -8.34 -22.75 -7.60
N LYS A 61 -7.89 -23.97 -7.87
CA LYS A 61 -8.58 -24.92 -8.76
C LYS A 61 -9.86 -25.46 -8.12
N GLY A 62 -10.99 -25.26 -8.80
CA GLY A 62 -12.28 -25.81 -8.45
C GLY A 62 -12.56 -27.15 -9.14
N GLN A 63 -13.77 -27.67 -8.92
CA GLN A 63 -14.27 -28.88 -9.59
C GLN A 63 -14.61 -28.64 -11.07
N LYS A 64 -14.91 -27.38 -11.41
CA LYS A 64 -15.16 -26.92 -12.79
C LYS A 64 -14.27 -25.70 -13.07
N ASN A 65 -13.89 -25.56 -14.32
CA ASN A 65 -13.00 -24.52 -14.84
C ASN A 65 -13.73 -23.44 -15.66
N SER A 66 -15.06 -23.39 -15.55
CA SER A 66 -15.93 -22.39 -16.19
C SER A 66 -17.37 -22.52 -15.65
N PRO A 67 -18.08 -21.41 -15.39
CA PRO A 67 -17.52 -20.05 -15.34
C PRO A 67 -16.64 -19.86 -14.10
N ASP A 68 -15.81 -18.82 -14.12
CA ASP A 68 -14.82 -18.54 -13.07
C ASP A 68 -15.29 -17.47 -12.07
N ARG A 69 -14.63 -17.45 -10.90
CA ARG A 69 -14.73 -16.39 -9.89
C ARG A 69 -13.45 -15.58 -9.83
N ALA A 70 -13.55 -14.32 -9.45
CA ALA A 70 -12.39 -13.53 -9.05
C ALA A 70 -12.65 -12.76 -7.76
N VAL A 71 -11.60 -12.66 -6.95
CA VAL A 71 -11.56 -11.82 -5.75
C VAL A 71 -10.36 -10.91 -5.87
N SER A 72 -10.52 -9.59 -5.74
CA SER A 72 -9.44 -8.64 -5.87
C SER A 72 -9.18 -7.90 -4.58
N ALA A 73 -7.91 -7.65 -4.30
CA ALA A 73 -7.39 -6.73 -3.29
C ALA A 73 -6.22 -5.96 -3.92
N HIS A 74 -5.83 -4.79 -3.39
CA HIS A 74 -4.73 -4.00 -3.96
C HIS A 74 -3.52 -3.90 -3.02
N LEU A 75 -2.33 -3.94 -3.64
CA LEU A 75 -1.04 -3.91 -2.94
C LEU A 75 -0.44 -2.52 -2.91
N ASP A 76 -0.79 -1.67 -3.87
CA ASP A 76 -0.28 -0.31 -3.94
C ASP A 76 -0.89 0.56 -2.85
N THR A 77 -0.13 1.56 -2.42
CA THR A 77 -0.55 2.53 -1.41
C THR A 77 -0.43 3.94 -1.98
N ILE A 78 -1.11 4.89 -1.34
CA ILE A 78 -0.73 6.30 -1.44
C ILE A 78 0.72 6.55 -1.00
N GLY A 79 1.32 7.62 -1.53
CA GLY A 79 2.66 8.06 -1.19
C GLY A 79 2.99 9.41 -1.79
N ALA A 80 4.27 9.68 -2.03
CA ALA A 80 4.70 10.85 -2.79
C ALA A 80 5.90 10.52 -3.68
N SER A 81 6.24 11.46 -4.56
CA SER A 81 7.47 11.45 -5.35
C SER A 81 8.15 12.82 -5.31
N VAL A 82 9.45 12.86 -5.54
CA VAL A 82 10.20 14.11 -5.66
C VAL A 82 9.81 14.80 -6.97
N ARG A 83 9.15 15.96 -6.87
CA ARG A 83 8.77 16.79 -8.02
C ARG A 83 9.90 17.73 -8.44
N ALA A 84 10.63 18.28 -7.48
CA ALA A 84 11.74 19.19 -7.72
C ALA A 84 12.69 19.24 -6.51
N ILE A 85 13.94 19.63 -6.76
CA ILE A 85 14.98 19.83 -5.76
C ILE A 85 15.25 21.34 -5.68
N LYS A 86 15.09 21.93 -4.49
CA LYS A 86 15.36 23.35 -4.25
C LYS A 86 16.86 23.59 -4.10
N ASP A 87 17.29 24.82 -4.37
CA ASP A 87 18.70 25.22 -4.23
C ASP A 87 19.24 25.07 -2.81
N ASN A 88 18.37 25.09 -1.81
CA ASN A 88 18.70 24.90 -0.39
C ASN A 88 18.69 23.43 0.07
N GLY A 89 18.62 22.46 -0.86
CA GLY A 89 18.64 21.03 -0.54
C GLY A 89 17.31 20.47 -0.01
N ARG A 90 16.23 21.24 -0.04
CA ARG A 90 14.87 20.76 0.29
C ARG A 90 14.19 20.19 -0.95
N LEU A 91 13.28 19.24 -0.75
CA LEU A 91 12.60 18.56 -1.85
C LEU A 91 11.13 18.98 -1.91
N ILE A 92 10.65 19.35 -3.10
CA ILE A 92 9.23 19.55 -3.37
C ILE A 92 8.63 18.19 -3.71
N LEU A 93 7.49 17.88 -3.12
CA LEU A 93 6.80 16.61 -3.31
C LEU A 93 5.60 16.76 -4.25
N ALA A 94 5.29 15.70 -4.99
CA ALA A 94 4.00 15.48 -5.63
C ALA A 94 3.34 14.23 -5.02
N PRO A 95 2.01 14.23 -4.78
CA PRO A 95 1.32 13.04 -4.29
C PRO A 95 1.38 11.91 -5.32
N VAL A 96 1.55 10.69 -4.82
CA VAL A 96 1.20 9.45 -5.52
C VAL A 96 -0.14 8.99 -4.94
N GLY A 97 -1.13 8.80 -5.82
CA GLY A 97 -2.54 8.63 -5.43
C GLY A 97 -3.24 9.96 -5.12
N CYS A 98 -4.50 9.90 -4.70
CA CYS A 98 -5.32 11.09 -4.43
C CYS A 98 -5.54 11.31 -2.92
N TRP A 99 -4.65 12.08 -2.27
CA TRP A 99 -4.75 12.35 -0.84
C TRP A 99 -4.25 13.75 -0.45
N SER A 100 -4.73 14.23 0.70
CA SER A 100 -4.49 15.60 1.16
C SER A 100 -3.12 15.78 1.81
N SER A 101 -2.43 16.88 1.47
CA SER A 101 -1.14 17.27 2.07
C SER A 101 -1.24 17.46 3.59
N ARG A 102 -2.43 17.76 4.13
CA ARG A 102 -2.69 17.84 5.57
C ARG A 102 -2.27 16.57 6.30
N PHE A 103 -2.47 15.41 5.67
CA PHE A 103 -2.08 14.13 6.25
C PHE A 103 -0.61 13.81 5.99
N ALA A 104 0.10 14.54 5.13
CA ALA A 104 1.53 14.36 4.90
C ALA A 104 2.37 15.15 5.91
N GLU A 105 1.89 16.31 6.36
CA GLU A 105 2.58 17.20 7.30
C GLU A 105 2.98 16.49 8.60
N GLY A 106 4.22 16.75 9.05
CA GLY A 106 4.77 16.17 10.28
C GLY A 106 5.16 14.70 10.18
N SER A 107 4.92 14.05 9.04
CA SER A 107 5.22 12.62 8.86
C SER A 107 6.71 12.38 8.66
N ARG A 108 7.18 11.23 9.15
CA ARG A 108 8.49 10.68 8.84
C ARG A 108 8.39 9.79 7.61
N VAL A 109 9.41 9.84 6.76
CA VAL A 109 9.38 9.18 5.46
C VAL A 109 10.72 8.51 5.13
N SER A 110 10.66 7.53 4.24
CA SER A 110 11.79 6.96 3.51
C SER A 110 11.77 7.48 2.08
N LEU A 111 12.86 8.11 1.65
CA LEU A 111 13.15 8.45 0.25
C LEU A 111 14.02 7.35 -0.35
N PHE A 112 13.63 6.83 -1.51
CA PHE A 112 14.36 5.81 -2.25
C PHE A 112 15.17 6.47 -3.36
N THR A 113 16.49 6.47 -3.22
CA THR A 113 17.45 7.09 -4.14
C THR A 113 18.30 6.02 -4.83
N ASP A 114 19.09 6.42 -5.83
CA ASP A 114 20.03 5.51 -6.50
C ASP A 114 21.09 4.93 -5.55
N ASN A 115 21.39 5.63 -4.46
CA ASN A 115 22.41 5.25 -3.47
C ASN A 115 21.82 4.55 -2.23
N GLY A 116 20.50 4.33 -2.18
CA GLY A 116 19.83 3.63 -1.10
C GLY A 116 18.67 4.43 -0.49
N VAL A 117 18.37 4.14 0.78
CA VAL A 117 17.22 4.75 1.47
C VAL A 117 17.69 5.86 2.42
N ILE A 118 17.12 7.05 2.27
CA ILE A 118 17.39 8.21 3.12
C ILE A 118 16.14 8.54 3.92
N ARG A 119 16.31 8.77 5.22
CA ARG A 119 15.22 9.19 6.10
C ARG A 119 14.96 10.68 5.98
N GLY A 120 13.73 11.11 6.23
CA GLY A 120 13.39 12.52 6.26
C GLY A 120 12.07 12.81 6.94
N SER A 121 11.75 14.10 7.01
CA SER A 121 10.54 14.64 7.61
C SER A 121 9.85 15.59 6.64
N VAL A 122 8.53 15.44 6.49
CA VAL A 122 7.70 16.37 5.72
C VAL A 122 7.31 17.53 6.62
N LEU A 123 7.61 18.76 6.19
CA LEU A 123 7.42 19.97 6.96
C LEU A 123 6.57 20.97 6.17
N PRO A 124 5.66 21.72 6.83
CA PRO A 124 5.08 22.90 6.20
C PRO A 124 6.16 23.97 6.00
N LEU A 125 5.98 24.82 4.98
CA LEU A 125 6.93 25.92 4.70
C LEU A 125 7.02 26.92 5.87
N MET A 126 5.99 27.02 6.69
CA MET A 126 5.98 27.80 7.95
C MET A 126 5.74 26.87 9.14
N ALA A 127 6.79 26.25 9.64
CA ALA A 127 6.69 25.23 10.70
C ALA A 127 6.78 25.76 12.14
N SER A 128 7.01 27.07 12.36
CA SER A 128 7.26 27.62 13.70
C SER A 128 6.39 28.82 14.02
N GLY A 129 5.50 28.67 15.01
CA GLY A 129 4.72 29.78 15.55
C GLY A 129 5.58 30.87 16.21
N HIS A 130 6.78 30.56 16.71
CA HIS A 130 7.70 31.60 17.19
C HIS A 130 8.24 32.47 16.06
N ALA A 131 8.46 31.90 14.88
CA ALA A 131 8.98 32.63 13.72
C ALA A 131 7.87 33.31 12.92
N PHE A 132 6.69 32.70 12.82
CA PHE A 132 5.62 33.10 11.90
C PHE A 132 4.30 33.48 12.60
N ASN A 133 4.22 33.40 13.93
CA ASN A 133 3.01 33.66 14.72
C ASN A 133 1.79 32.92 14.16
N THR A 134 0.67 33.60 13.92
CA THR A 134 -0.57 33.03 13.36
C THR A 134 -0.48 32.66 11.89
N GLY A 135 0.59 33.06 11.18
CA GLY A 135 0.78 32.73 9.77
C GLY A 135 0.90 31.23 9.50
N VAL A 136 1.27 30.43 10.51
CA VAL A 136 1.26 28.96 10.40
C VAL A 136 -0.14 28.39 10.21
N ASP A 137 -1.15 29.02 10.83
CA ASP A 137 -2.54 28.56 10.79
C ASP A 137 -3.28 29.02 9.52
N GLU A 138 -2.71 30.00 8.81
CA GLU A 138 -3.27 30.58 7.59
C GLU A 138 -2.74 29.88 6.31
N LEU A 139 -1.76 28.98 6.44
CA LEU A 139 -1.21 28.26 5.30
C LEU A 139 -2.27 27.41 4.59
N PRO A 140 -2.46 27.55 3.26
CA PRO A 140 -3.36 26.70 2.51
C PRO A 140 -2.91 25.23 2.53
N ILE A 141 -3.88 24.33 2.57
CA ILE A 141 -3.63 22.90 2.45
C ILE A 141 -3.36 22.59 0.98
N SER A 142 -2.08 22.46 0.63
CA SER A 142 -1.61 22.06 -0.68
C SER A 142 -0.24 21.41 -0.59
N TRP A 143 0.06 20.54 -1.55
CA TRP A 143 1.39 19.97 -1.75
C TRP A 143 2.46 21.02 -2.05
N ASP A 144 2.07 22.20 -2.55
CA ASP A 144 2.98 23.33 -2.77
C ASP A 144 3.40 24.05 -1.46
N HIS A 145 2.71 23.77 -0.34
CA HIS A 145 2.98 24.37 0.98
C HIS A 145 3.71 23.44 1.95
N ILE A 146 4.17 22.29 1.46
CA ILE A 146 4.98 21.35 2.22
C ILE A 146 6.27 21.02 1.46
N GLU A 147 7.30 20.61 2.20
CA GLU A 147 8.56 20.16 1.63
C GLU A 147 9.14 19.00 2.46
N LEU A 148 9.95 18.16 1.80
CA LEU A 148 10.71 17.14 2.48
C LEU A 148 12.10 17.67 2.84
N ARG A 149 12.43 17.57 4.13
CA ARG A 149 13.78 17.70 4.64
C ARG A 149 14.37 16.32 4.87
N LEU A 150 15.54 16.07 4.31
CA LEU A 150 16.31 14.87 4.59
C LEU A 150 16.95 14.94 5.99
N ASP A 151 16.98 13.81 6.68
CA ASP A 151 17.72 13.60 7.94
C ASP A 151 19.19 13.27 7.62
N ALA A 152 19.78 14.06 6.72
CA ALA A 152 21.15 13.99 6.25
C ALA A 152 21.67 15.42 5.99
N TYR A 153 22.98 15.59 5.88
CA TYR A 153 23.54 16.87 5.47
C TYR A 153 23.23 17.11 3.99
N CYS A 154 22.15 17.85 3.70
CA CYS A 154 21.86 18.43 2.39
C CYS A 154 21.44 19.89 2.60
N ALA A 155 22.33 20.82 2.25
CA ALA A 155 22.10 22.27 2.33
C ALA A 155 22.04 22.92 0.95
N THR A 156 22.44 22.17 -0.09
CA THR A 156 22.45 22.62 -1.48
C THR A 156 21.88 21.58 -2.42
N ARG A 157 21.48 21.98 -3.63
CA ARG A 157 21.12 21.04 -4.70
C ARG A 157 22.24 20.03 -4.98
N ALA A 158 23.49 20.49 -4.98
CA ALA A 158 24.65 19.61 -5.22
C ALA A 158 24.83 18.55 -4.14
N ASP A 159 24.54 18.86 -2.87
CA ASP A 159 24.56 17.86 -1.80
C ASP A 159 23.52 16.77 -2.05
N CYS A 160 22.31 17.16 -2.47
CA CYS A 160 21.24 16.20 -2.76
C CYS A 160 21.58 15.34 -4.00
N ASP A 161 22.20 15.93 -5.04
CA ASP A 161 22.73 15.17 -6.19
C ASP A 161 23.79 14.14 -5.71
N SER A 162 24.67 14.52 -4.77
CA SER A 162 25.69 13.61 -4.20
C SER A 162 25.10 12.47 -3.35
N LEU A 163 23.93 12.70 -2.76
CA LEU A 163 23.14 11.69 -2.06
C LEU A 163 22.36 10.77 -3.01
N GLY A 164 22.44 11.02 -4.33
CA GLY A 164 21.77 10.25 -5.37
C GLY A 164 20.29 10.58 -5.53
N VAL A 165 19.84 11.72 -4.99
CA VAL A 165 18.44 12.14 -5.05
C VAL A 165 18.10 12.64 -6.46
N ASN A 166 17.05 12.08 -7.06
CA ASN A 166 16.56 12.48 -8.37
C ASN A 166 15.10 12.95 -8.32
N ILE A 167 14.71 13.71 -9.33
CA ILE A 167 13.28 13.98 -9.60
C ILE A 167 12.65 12.66 -10.06
N GLY A 168 11.52 12.32 -9.44
CA GLY A 168 10.83 11.04 -9.64
C GLY A 168 11.08 10.01 -8.55
N ASP A 169 12.07 10.22 -7.67
CA ASP A 169 12.33 9.32 -6.56
C ASP A 169 11.10 9.17 -5.66
N TYR A 170 10.81 7.93 -5.28
CA TYR A 170 9.66 7.59 -4.46
C TYR A 170 9.88 7.96 -2.99
N VAL A 171 8.80 8.45 -2.36
CA VAL A 171 8.73 8.81 -0.95
C VAL A 171 7.62 8.00 -0.30
N ALA A 172 8.00 7.12 0.61
CA ALA A 172 7.07 6.32 1.40
C ALA A 172 6.91 6.87 2.81
N PHE A 173 5.68 6.97 3.25
CA PHE A 173 5.31 7.46 4.58
C PHE A 173 5.31 6.30 5.58
N ASP A 174 5.86 6.54 6.77
CA ASP A 174 5.89 5.54 7.82
C ASP A 174 4.47 5.09 8.20
N PRO A 175 4.21 3.78 8.28
CA PRO A 175 2.88 3.25 8.59
C PRO A 175 2.44 3.45 10.04
N LEU A 176 3.41 3.52 10.97
CA LEU A 176 3.19 3.64 12.43
C LEU A 176 2.12 2.65 12.97
N PRO A 177 2.28 1.33 12.76
CA PRO A 177 1.29 0.36 13.17
C PRO A 177 1.21 0.20 14.69
N GLU A 178 0.00 0.29 15.22
CA GLU A 178 -0.36 -0.02 16.61
C GLU A 178 -1.44 -1.10 16.63
N PHE A 179 -1.14 -2.21 17.29
CA PHE A 179 -2.05 -3.33 17.51
C PHE A 179 -2.42 -3.32 18.99
N THR A 180 -3.70 -3.19 19.30
CA THR A 180 -4.18 -3.05 20.68
C THR A 180 -4.82 -4.35 21.17
N GLU A 181 -4.82 -4.55 22.49
CA GLU A 181 -5.46 -5.73 23.12
C GLU A 181 -6.98 -5.81 22.84
N SER A 182 -7.62 -4.70 22.48
CA SER A 182 -9.04 -4.67 22.11
C SER A 182 -9.32 -5.24 20.71
N GLY A 183 -8.28 -5.54 19.94
CA GLY A 183 -8.38 -5.95 18.54
C GLY A 183 -8.39 -4.79 17.55
N HIS A 184 -8.32 -3.53 18.01
CA HIS A 184 -8.17 -2.38 17.12
C HIS A 184 -6.75 -2.30 16.57
N ILE A 185 -6.65 -2.01 15.27
CA ILE A 185 -5.40 -1.79 14.54
C ILE A 185 -5.43 -0.37 13.98
N SER A 186 -4.39 0.41 14.28
CA SER A 186 -4.21 1.76 13.75
C SER A 186 -2.91 1.81 12.97
N ALA A 187 -2.97 2.11 11.68
CA ALA A 187 -1.81 2.30 10.83
C ALA A 187 -2.19 3.11 9.58
N ARG A 188 -1.22 3.73 8.92
CA ARG A 188 -1.39 4.10 7.50
C ARG A 188 -1.34 2.85 6.64
N HIS A 189 -1.91 2.95 5.44
CA HIS A 189 -1.85 1.90 4.42
C HIS A 189 -2.53 0.59 4.84
N LEU A 190 -3.47 0.65 5.80
CA LEU A 190 -4.44 -0.44 6.00
C LEU A 190 -5.27 -0.64 4.73
N ASP A 191 -5.54 0.46 4.04
CA ASP A 191 -5.97 0.51 2.66
C ASP A 191 -4.82 0.11 1.70
N ASP A 192 -4.85 -1.02 1.01
CA ASP A 192 -5.71 -2.20 1.21
C ASP A 192 -4.89 -3.41 1.72
N LYS A 193 -3.77 -3.15 2.40
CA LYS A 193 -2.96 -4.22 3.01
C LYS A 193 -3.77 -5.07 4.00
N ALA A 194 -4.80 -4.50 4.64
CA ALA A 194 -5.72 -5.23 5.48
C ALA A 194 -6.57 -6.23 4.66
N GLY A 195 -7.12 -5.81 3.51
CA GLY A 195 -7.87 -6.69 2.61
C GLY A 195 -7.00 -7.79 2.00
N VAL A 196 -5.76 -7.45 1.62
CA VAL A 196 -4.76 -8.43 1.16
C VAL A 196 -4.45 -9.47 2.24
N ALA A 197 -4.26 -9.04 3.50
CA ALA A 197 -3.99 -9.94 4.61
C ALA A 197 -5.19 -10.86 4.89
N ALA A 198 -6.40 -10.31 4.85
CA ALA A 198 -7.63 -11.07 5.00
C ALA A 198 -7.81 -12.11 3.87
N LEU A 199 -7.53 -11.73 2.62
CA LEU A 199 -7.59 -12.62 1.46
C LEU A 199 -6.57 -13.75 1.58
N LEU A 200 -5.32 -13.46 1.96
CA LEU A 200 -4.30 -14.49 2.18
C LEU A 200 -4.68 -15.44 3.32
N ALA A 201 -5.27 -14.94 4.41
CA ALA A 201 -5.74 -15.76 5.52
C ALA A 201 -6.93 -16.66 5.10
N ALA A 202 -7.85 -16.15 4.28
CA ALA A 202 -8.95 -16.94 3.73
C ALA A 202 -8.43 -18.04 2.79
N LEU A 203 -7.45 -17.73 1.93
CA LEU A 203 -6.81 -18.71 1.06
C LEU A 203 -6.12 -19.81 1.87
N LYS A 204 -5.39 -19.44 2.93
CA LYS A 204 -4.79 -20.39 3.86
C LYS A 204 -5.83 -21.32 4.49
N ALA A 205 -6.95 -20.78 5.00
CA ALA A 205 -8.02 -21.58 5.59
C ALA A 205 -8.61 -22.59 4.59
N ILE A 206 -8.77 -22.20 3.31
CA ILE A 206 -9.25 -23.11 2.27
C ILE A 206 -8.22 -24.22 1.99
N VAL A 207 -6.94 -23.87 1.85
CA VAL A 207 -5.86 -24.84 1.62
C VAL A 207 -5.76 -25.84 2.79
N ASP A 208 -5.71 -25.34 4.03
CA ASP A 208 -5.60 -26.16 5.25
C ASP A 208 -6.79 -27.11 5.42
N SER A 209 -7.99 -26.70 4.99
CA SER A 209 -9.18 -27.55 5.02
C SER A 209 -9.16 -28.69 3.99
N GLY A 210 -8.35 -28.55 2.93
CA GLY A 210 -8.37 -29.40 1.76
C GLY A 210 -9.69 -29.38 0.98
N VAL A 211 -10.57 -28.40 1.23
CA VAL A 211 -11.81 -28.22 0.46
C VAL A 211 -11.44 -27.73 -0.94
N GLN A 212 -11.93 -28.44 -1.96
CA GLN A 212 -11.85 -27.97 -3.33
C GLN A 212 -13.07 -27.08 -3.64
N PRO A 213 -12.87 -25.83 -4.11
CA PRO A 213 -13.97 -24.98 -4.56
C PRO A 213 -14.83 -25.65 -5.65
N LEU A 214 -16.08 -25.19 -5.80
CA LEU A 214 -16.97 -25.72 -6.84
C LEU A 214 -16.53 -25.30 -8.25
N ILE A 215 -16.04 -24.07 -8.39
CA ILE A 215 -15.54 -23.48 -9.62
C ILE A 215 -14.18 -22.83 -9.37
N ASP A 216 -13.36 -22.69 -10.42
CA ASP A 216 -12.08 -22.00 -10.35
C ASP A 216 -12.27 -20.59 -9.78
N CYS A 217 -11.37 -20.19 -8.89
CA CYS A 217 -11.35 -18.88 -8.27
C CYS A 217 -9.97 -18.24 -8.47
N HIS A 218 -9.98 -16.96 -8.86
CA HIS A 218 -8.79 -16.18 -9.14
C HIS A 218 -8.64 -15.04 -8.13
N PRO A 219 -7.84 -15.23 -7.07
CA PRO A 219 -7.36 -14.13 -6.25
C PRO A 219 -6.43 -13.24 -7.09
N LEU A 220 -6.78 -11.95 -7.18
CA LEU A 220 -6.05 -10.92 -7.90
C LEU A 220 -5.45 -9.96 -6.88
N PHE A 221 -4.15 -9.73 -6.97
CA PHE A 221 -3.44 -8.73 -6.17
C PHE A 221 -2.97 -7.62 -7.09
N THR A 222 -3.76 -6.55 -7.15
CA THR A 222 -3.59 -5.43 -8.09
C THR A 222 -2.61 -4.38 -7.57
N ILE A 223 -2.10 -3.50 -8.44
CA ILE A 223 -1.02 -2.55 -8.09
C ILE A 223 -1.25 -1.12 -8.63
N THR A 224 -2.47 -0.81 -9.06
CA THR A 224 -2.82 0.48 -9.69
C THR A 224 -4.23 0.93 -9.28
N GLU A 225 -4.71 0.53 -8.11
CA GLU A 225 -6.04 0.95 -7.64
C GLU A 225 -6.04 2.46 -7.37
N GLU A 226 -5.05 2.95 -6.63
CA GLU A 226 -4.94 4.32 -6.11
C GLU A 226 -4.82 5.40 -7.20
N THR A 227 -4.64 4.97 -8.44
CA THR A 227 -4.57 5.80 -9.65
C THR A 227 -5.72 5.53 -10.64
N GLY A 228 -6.71 4.74 -10.24
CA GLY A 228 -8.00 4.56 -10.91
C GLY A 228 -8.12 3.39 -11.89
N SER A 229 -7.15 2.45 -11.93
CA SER A 229 -7.16 1.35 -12.91
C SER A 229 -7.61 -0.01 -12.34
N GLY A 230 -7.37 -0.26 -11.05
CA GLY A 230 -7.83 -1.45 -10.32
C GLY A 230 -7.65 -2.79 -11.06
N ALA A 231 -8.65 -3.67 -10.96
CA ALA A 231 -8.61 -5.03 -11.49
C ALA A 231 -8.99 -5.16 -12.99
N ALA A 232 -9.49 -4.09 -13.61
CA ALA A 232 -10.11 -4.16 -14.95
C ALA A 232 -9.17 -4.72 -16.03
N ALA A 233 -7.87 -4.47 -15.91
CA ALA A 233 -6.86 -4.95 -16.85
C ALA A 233 -6.41 -6.40 -16.63
N ALA A 234 -6.79 -7.03 -15.51
CA ALA A 234 -6.30 -8.35 -15.10
C ALA A 234 -7.37 -9.44 -15.06
N LEU A 235 -8.66 -9.08 -15.18
CA LEU A 235 -9.77 -10.02 -15.15
C LEU A 235 -9.77 -10.97 -16.34
N PRO A 236 -9.78 -12.30 -16.11
CA PRO A 236 -10.07 -13.27 -17.16
C PRO A 236 -11.46 -13.04 -17.77
N TRP A 237 -11.59 -13.33 -19.06
CA TRP A 237 -12.83 -13.10 -19.82
C TRP A 237 -14.00 -13.97 -19.36
N ASP A 238 -13.73 -15.09 -18.68
CA ASP A 238 -14.73 -16.08 -18.24
C ASP A 238 -15.17 -15.91 -16.77
N VAL A 239 -14.78 -14.80 -16.13
CA VAL A 239 -15.23 -14.48 -14.77
C VAL A 239 -16.71 -14.08 -14.81
N SER A 240 -17.57 -14.89 -14.17
CA SER A 240 -19.00 -14.56 -14.02
C SER A 240 -19.32 -13.80 -12.73
N GLU A 241 -18.47 -13.93 -11.72
CA GLU A 241 -18.66 -13.37 -10.38
C GLU A 241 -17.37 -12.72 -9.89
N PHE A 242 -17.45 -11.44 -9.48
CA PHE A 242 -16.31 -10.66 -9.02
C PHE A 242 -16.59 -10.03 -7.65
N VAL A 243 -15.63 -10.13 -6.75
CA VAL A 243 -15.66 -9.48 -5.43
C VAL A 243 -14.42 -8.60 -5.29
N GLY A 244 -14.61 -7.31 -5.04
CA GLY A 244 -13.55 -6.41 -4.59
C GLY A 244 -13.52 -6.38 -3.06
N ILE A 245 -12.35 -6.58 -2.48
CA ILE A 245 -12.05 -6.33 -1.08
C ILE A 245 -11.29 -5.01 -1.06
N ASP A 246 -11.78 -4.09 -0.24
CA ASP A 246 -11.26 -2.74 -0.08
C ASP A 246 -11.76 -2.20 1.27
N ILE A 247 -11.20 -1.09 1.75
CA ILE A 247 -11.73 -0.41 2.92
C ILE A 247 -13.03 0.33 2.56
N ALA A 248 -13.93 0.41 3.54
CA ALA A 248 -15.07 1.29 3.46
C ALA A 248 -14.73 2.59 4.19
N PRO A 249 -14.69 3.76 3.50
CA PRO A 249 -14.49 5.02 4.17
C PRO A 249 -15.62 5.26 5.18
N VAL A 250 -15.28 5.78 6.35
CA VAL A 250 -16.27 6.16 7.36
C VAL A 250 -16.82 7.53 6.99
N ALA A 251 -18.10 7.58 6.65
CA ALA A 251 -18.85 8.80 6.34
C ALA A 251 -20.19 8.79 7.09
N PRO A 252 -20.89 9.93 7.25
CA PRO A 252 -22.23 9.94 7.83
C PRO A 252 -23.17 8.96 7.08
N GLY A 253 -23.65 7.93 7.79
CA GLY A 253 -24.45 6.83 7.21
C GLY A 253 -23.66 5.56 6.87
N GLN A 254 -22.33 5.60 6.97
CA GLN A 254 -21.39 4.48 6.85
C GLN A 254 -20.68 4.31 8.21
N TYR A 255 -21.38 3.73 9.18
CA TYR A 255 -20.86 3.55 10.55
C TYR A 255 -19.98 2.31 10.63
N GLN A 256 -18.76 2.47 11.15
CA GLN A 256 -17.96 1.41 11.77
C GLN A 256 -18.07 1.62 13.29
N SER A 257 -18.38 0.55 14.04
CA SER A 257 -18.58 0.57 15.50
C SER A 257 -17.29 0.80 16.28
#